data_AF-A0AA35SI65-F1
#
_entry.id   AF-A0AA35SI65-F1
#
_cell.length_a   1.000
_cell.length_b   1.000
_cell.length_c   1.000
_cell.angle_alpha   90.00
_cell.angle_beta   90.00
_cell.angle_gamma   90.00
#
_symmetry.space_group_name_H-M   'P 1'
#
loop_
_entity.id
_entity.type
_entity.pdbx_description
1 polymer ?
#
loop_
_entity_poly.entity_id
_entity_poly.type
_entity_poly.pdbx_seq_one_letter_code
_entity_poly.pdbx_strand_id
1 'polypeptide(L)'
;MISEMEKVKKEATQLWKTVDTAKKAYLLLYNGVQWAGFILIVMSLLKCLTKGREGISTAYSSTGSMLMFSQALMMLEILHSAFGLVKSGITTVFLQVFGRFLILFAVLRPSVEIHEHPIVYVLFLVWSLIEIFRYPYYALSVLGMEAKTLTWLRYTAWIPLYPLGFTSEATVLWLSIPHFKNSGYFQFDLPNPLNFSFDLVSLIWIAICCVPPIAFVEMRHMYSQMKKRLAKLKSE
;
A
#
# COMPACT_ATOMS: atom_id res chain seq x y z
N MET A 1 -0.85 23.53 46.75
CA MET A 1 -1.71 22.43 46.29
C MET A 1 -2.66 22.81 45.15
N ILE A 2 -3.73 23.60 45.33
CA ILE A 2 -4.69 23.90 44.23
C ILE A 2 -4.04 24.70 43.09
N SER A 3 -3.25 25.76 43.39
CA SER A 3 -2.58 26.56 42.35
C SER A 3 -1.47 25.79 41.60
N GLU A 4 -0.77 24.88 42.28
CA GLU A 4 0.20 23.98 41.64
C GLU A 4 -0.48 22.98 40.70
N MET A 5 -1.61 22.41 41.12
CA MET A 5 -2.40 21.51 40.26
C MET A 5 -2.93 22.25 39.01
N GLU A 6 -3.34 23.51 39.14
CA GLU A 6 -3.73 24.33 37.98
C GLU A 6 -2.57 24.64 37.05
N LYS A 7 -1.38 24.95 37.61
CA LYS A 7 -0.16 25.17 36.83
C LYS A 7 0.22 23.92 36.04
N VAL A 8 0.25 22.76 36.69
CA VAL A 8 0.54 21.46 36.05
C VAL A 8 -0.49 21.15 34.96
N LYS A 9 -1.79 21.40 35.20
CA LYS A 9 -2.83 21.21 34.17
C LYS A 9 -2.62 22.12 32.95
N LYS A 10 -2.26 23.39 33.17
CA LYS A 10 -1.97 24.33 32.08
C LYS A 10 -0.73 23.91 31.27
N GLU A 11 0.35 23.54 31.95
CA GLU A 11 1.57 23.03 31.33
C GLU A 11 1.30 21.75 30.53
N ALA A 12 0.59 20.79 31.11
CA ALA A 12 0.17 19.57 30.41
C ALA A 12 -0.66 19.90 29.17
N THR A 13 -1.66 20.77 29.27
CA THR A 13 -2.52 21.17 28.14
C THR A 13 -1.71 21.84 27.03
N GLN A 14 -0.73 22.67 27.39
CA GLN A 14 0.15 23.32 26.44
C GLN A 14 1.05 22.30 25.73
N LEU A 15 1.67 21.39 26.48
CA LEU A 15 2.47 20.29 25.94
C LEU A 15 1.64 19.43 24.97
N TRP A 16 0.41 19.06 25.35
CA TRP A 16 -0.51 18.31 24.49
C TRP A 16 -0.81 19.03 23.17
N LYS A 17 -1.05 20.35 23.21
CA LYS A 17 -1.27 21.16 21.99
C LYS A 17 -0.04 21.20 21.10
N THR A 18 1.16 21.33 21.68
CA THR A 18 2.41 21.32 20.92
C THR A 18 2.65 19.96 20.25
N VAL A 19 2.44 18.87 20.99
CA VAL A 19 2.56 17.50 20.47
C VAL A 19 1.54 17.24 19.35
N ASP A 20 0.28 17.64 19.53
CA ASP A 20 -0.76 17.50 18.50
C ASP A 20 -0.41 18.29 17.22
N THR A 21 0.10 19.51 17.39
CA THR A 21 0.53 20.37 16.26
C THR A 21 1.70 19.74 15.51
N ALA A 22 2.73 19.27 16.22
CA ALA A 22 3.88 18.58 15.63
C ALA A 22 3.46 17.30 14.90
N LYS A 23 2.56 16.51 15.51
CA LYS A 23 1.98 15.32 14.90
C LYS A 23 1.24 15.63 13.61
N LYS A 24 0.38 16.66 13.60
CA LYS A 24 -0.34 17.09 12.41
C LYS A 24 0.60 17.54 11.31
N ALA A 25 1.60 18.38 11.63
CA ALA A 25 2.60 18.84 10.67
C ALA A 25 3.38 17.68 10.05
N TYR A 26 3.82 16.72 10.88
CA TYR A 26 4.48 15.50 10.43
C TYR A 26 3.60 14.68 9.47
N LEU A 27 2.35 14.41 9.86
CA LEU A 27 1.44 13.62 9.02
C LEU A 27 1.11 14.35 7.71
N LEU A 28 0.96 15.67 7.72
CA LEU A 28 0.75 16.45 6.49
C LEU A 28 1.95 16.37 5.56
N LEU A 29 3.16 16.52 6.10
CA LEU A 29 4.38 16.38 5.31
C LEU A 29 4.51 14.97 4.74
N TYR A 30 4.29 13.94 5.55
CA TYR A 30 4.33 12.53 5.11
C TYR A 30 3.34 12.27 3.97
N ASN A 31 2.07 12.65 4.16
CA ASN A 31 1.04 12.47 3.13
C ASN A 31 1.36 13.28 1.86
N GLY A 32 1.89 14.49 2.00
CA GLY A 32 2.30 15.33 0.87
C GLY A 32 3.46 14.73 0.06
N VAL A 33 4.50 14.24 0.74
CA VAL A 33 5.66 13.57 0.11
C VAL A 33 5.21 12.31 -0.63
N GLN A 34 4.42 11.47 0.03
CA GLN A 34 3.90 10.26 -0.61
C GLN A 34 3.02 10.58 -1.81
N TRP A 35 2.11 11.55 -1.69
CA TRP A 35 1.25 11.95 -2.79
C TRP A 35 2.04 12.45 -4.00
N ALA A 36 3.05 13.30 -3.77
CA ALA A 36 3.94 13.75 -4.83
C ALA A 36 4.67 12.58 -5.50
N GLY A 37 5.18 11.63 -4.71
CA GLY A 37 5.82 10.41 -5.22
C GLY A 37 4.91 9.60 -6.14
N PHE A 38 3.66 9.33 -5.72
CA PHE A 38 2.71 8.58 -6.54
C PHE A 38 2.23 9.34 -7.78
N ILE A 39 2.13 10.68 -7.72
CA ILE A 39 1.88 11.49 -8.91
C ILE A 39 3.02 11.33 -9.93
N LEU A 40 4.28 11.43 -9.50
CA LEU A 40 5.44 11.25 -10.38
C LEU A 40 5.46 9.85 -11.02
N ILE A 41 5.11 8.81 -10.25
CA ILE A 41 5.01 7.44 -10.76
C ILE A 41 3.91 7.35 -11.82
N VAL A 42 2.70 7.85 -11.55
CA VAL A 42 1.61 7.81 -12.54
C VAL A 42 1.95 8.61 -13.79
N MET A 43 2.53 9.81 -13.67
CA MET A 43 2.97 10.58 -14.85
C MET A 43 4.00 9.81 -15.68
N SER A 44 4.94 9.12 -15.02
CA SER A 44 5.94 8.30 -15.70
C SER A 44 5.31 7.10 -16.41
N LEU A 45 4.33 6.43 -15.78
CA LEU A 45 3.56 5.35 -16.41
C LEU A 45 2.72 5.85 -17.59
N LEU A 46 2.07 7.01 -17.49
CA LEU A 46 1.35 7.62 -18.61
C LEU A 46 2.29 7.94 -19.78
N LYS A 47 3.52 8.37 -19.50
CA LYS A 47 4.56 8.56 -20.54
C LYS A 47 5.02 7.24 -21.16
N CYS A 48 5.03 6.14 -20.41
CA CYS A 48 5.23 4.80 -20.99
C CYS A 48 4.07 4.44 -21.93
N LEU A 49 2.83 4.73 -21.54
CA LEU A 49 1.65 4.43 -22.36
C LEU A 49 1.64 5.15 -23.71
N THR A 50 2.09 6.42 -23.76
CA THR A 50 2.15 7.18 -25.03
C THR A 50 3.15 6.63 -26.03
N LYS A 51 4.13 5.85 -25.58
CA LYS A 51 5.10 5.14 -26.43
C LYS A 51 4.61 3.74 -26.87
N GLY A 52 3.36 3.38 -26.56
CA GLY A 52 2.77 2.10 -26.93
C GLY A 52 3.43 0.90 -26.23
N ARG A 53 3.50 -0.24 -26.94
CA ARG A 53 3.92 -1.52 -26.37
C ARG A 53 5.37 -1.49 -25.85
N GLU A 54 6.27 -0.84 -26.57
CA GLU A 54 7.67 -0.67 -26.17
C GLU A 54 7.80 0.21 -24.92
N GLY A 55 6.95 1.23 -24.79
CA GLY A 55 6.90 2.02 -23.56
C GLY A 55 6.42 1.22 -22.37
N ILE A 56 5.37 0.41 -22.55
CA ILE A 56 4.80 -0.44 -21.51
C ILE A 56 5.83 -1.44 -20.96
N SER A 57 6.68 -2.03 -21.79
CA SER A 57 7.74 -2.94 -21.31
C SER A 57 8.82 -2.23 -20.48
N THR A 58 9.01 -0.91 -20.66
CA THR A 58 9.94 -0.10 -19.85
C THR A 58 9.35 0.40 -18.53
N ALA A 59 8.15 -0.05 -18.14
CA ALA A 59 7.47 0.43 -16.93
C ALA A 59 8.30 0.19 -15.67
N TYR A 60 8.87 -1.01 -15.53
CA TYR A 60 9.69 -1.36 -14.37
C TYR A 60 10.96 -0.52 -14.30
N SER A 61 11.71 -0.41 -15.41
CA SER A 61 12.96 0.37 -15.44
C SER A 61 12.73 1.86 -15.23
N SER A 62 11.61 2.39 -15.72
CA SER A 62 11.28 3.82 -15.61
C SER A 62 10.76 4.22 -14.24
N THR A 63 10.04 3.33 -13.54
CA THR A 63 9.27 3.71 -12.34
C THR A 63 9.53 2.84 -11.11
N GLY A 64 10.19 1.69 -11.27
CA GLY A 64 10.41 0.73 -10.20
C GLY A 64 11.20 1.30 -9.01
N SER A 65 12.22 2.13 -9.27
CA SER A 65 13.01 2.78 -8.20
C SER A 65 12.16 3.74 -7.36
N MET A 66 11.33 4.57 -8.01
CA MET A 66 10.42 5.49 -7.33
C MET A 66 9.37 4.72 -6.53
N LEU A 67 8.79 3.67 -7.12
CA LEU A 67 7.78 2.86 -6.44
C LEU A 67 8.36 2.09 -5.24
N MET A 68 9.58 1.55 -5.36
CA MET A 68 10.30 0.92 -4.24
C MET A 68 10.53 1.92 -3.10
N PHE A 69 10.95 3.15 -3.42
CA PHE A 69 11.14 4.19 -2.41
C PHE A 69 9.82 4.54 -1.71
N SER A 70 8.75 4.79 -2.47
CA SER A 70 7.43 5.11 -1.89
C SER A 70 6.87 3.96 -1.04
N GLN A 71 7.03 2.71 -1.47
CA GLN A 71 6.61 1.54 -0.69
C GLN A 71 7.46 1.32 0.57
N ALA A 72 8.76 1.58 0.51
CA ALA A 72 9.60 1.55 1.71
C ALA A 72 9.11 2.59 2.74
N LEU A 73 8.73 3.79 2.30
CA LEU A 73 8.13 4.80 3.17
C LEU A 73 6.75 4.37 3.71
N MET A 74 5.97 3.58 2.95
CA MET A 74 4.68 3.06 3.42
C MET A 74 4.81 2.12 4.63
N MET A 75 5.97 1.51 4.86
CA MET A 75 6.22 0.72 6.09
C MET A 75 6.06 1.58 7.36
N LEU A 76 6.25 2.90 7.27
CA LEU A 76 6.00 3.82 8.39
C LEU A 76 4.51 3.85 8.78
N GLU A 77 3.58 3.51 7.88
CA GLU A 77 2.13 3.48 8.19
C GLU A 77 1.78 2.37 9.19
N ILE A 78 2.54 1.27 9.16
CA ILE A 78 2.45 0.21 10.15
C ILE A 78 2.82 0.78 11.53
N LEU A 79 3.90 1.56 11.60
CA LEU A 79 4.33 2.24 12.82
C LEU A 79 3.32 3.30 13.27
N HIS A 80 2.77 4.09 12.35
CA HIS A 80 1.75 5.09 12.67
C HIS A 80 0.51 4.44 13.30
N SER A 81 0.10 3.28 12.78
CA SER A 81 -1.00 2.50 13.34
C SER A 81 -0.63 1.89 14.69
N ALA A 82 0.57 1.31 14.80
CA ALA A 82 1.04 0.64 16.02
C ALA A 82 1.19 1.59 17.21
N PHE A 83 1.72 2.79 16.99
CA PHE A 83 1.88 3.81 18.02
C PHE A 83 0.64 4.70 18.20
N GLY A 84 -0.47 4.41 17.51
CA GLY A 84 -1.72 5.16 17.63
C GLY A 84 -1.64 6.59 17.09
N LEU A 85 -0.70 6.89 16.19
CA LEU A 85 -0.68 8.18 15.48
C LEU A 85 -1.93 8.33 14.62
N VAL A 86 -2.44 7.24 14.05
CA VAL A 86 -3.66 7.22 13.24
C VAL A 86 -4.65 6.18 13.78
N LYS A 87 -5.95 6.45 13.60
CA LYS A 87 -7.03 5.53 14.00
C LYS A 87 -7.27 4.52 12.88
N SER A 88 -6.38 3.55 12.73
CA SER A 88 -6.48 2.45 11.75
C SER A 88 -6.24 1.10 12.41
N GLY A 89 -6.85 0.05 11.84
CA GLY A 89 -6.58 -1.32 12.26
C GLY A 89 -5.16 -1.70 11.85
N ILE A 90 -4.32 -2.07 12.83
CA ILE A 90 -2.91 -2.43 12.59
C ILE A 90 -2.83 -3.63 11.64
N THR A 91 -3.65 -4.65 11.83
CA THR A 91 -3.65 -5.88 11.02
C THR A 91 -3.94 -5.61 9.54
N THR A 92 -4.92 -4.75 9.25
CA THR A 92 -5.28 -4.43 7.85
C THR A 92 -4.17 -3.63 7.17
N VAL A 93 -3.57 -2.65 7.86
CA VAL A 93 -2.46 -1.86 7.31
C VAL A 93 -1.23 -2.75 7.11
N PHE A 94 -0.95 -3.63 8.08
CA PHE A 94 0.13 -4.59 7.97
C PHE A 94 -0.04 -5.49 6.74
N LEU A 95 -1.17 -6.17 6.59
CA LEU A 95 -1.39 -7.08 5.46
C LEU A 95 -1.31 -6.36 4.10
N GLN A 96 -1.90 -5.16 3.98
CA GLN A 96 -1.88 -4.39 2.75
C GLN A 96 -0.47 -3.90 2.38
N VAL A 97 0.25 -3.30 3.33
CA VAL A 97 1.59 -2.72 3.07
C VAL A 97 2.64 -3.82 2.93
N PHE A 98 2.63 -4.80 3.83
CA PHE A 98 3.62 -5.88 3.83
C PHE A 98 3.43 -6.82 2.63
N GLY A 99 2.19 -7.11 2.22
CA GLY A 99 1.92 -7.92 1.02
C GLY A 99 2.53 -7.30 -0.23
N ARG A 100 2.31 -6.00 -0.46
CA ARG A 100 2.91 -5.27 -1.58
C ARG A 100 4.43 -5.20 -1.49
N PHE A 101 4.96 -4.98 -0.28
CA PHE A 101 6.39 -4.98 -0.03
C PHE A 101 7.05 -6.32 -0.44
N LEU A 102 6.48 -7.46 -0.03
CA LEU A 102 6.98 -8.77 -0.42
C LEU A 102 6.94 -8.97 -1.94
N ILE A 103 5.83 -8.63 -2.59
CA ILE A 103 5.70 -8.77 -4.04
C ILE A 103 6.74 -7.91 -4.76
N LEU A 104 6.94 -6.65 -4.34
CA LEU A 104 7.88 -5.76 -5.02
C LEU A 104 9.34 -6.13 -4.76
N PHE A 105 9.72 -6.35 -3.51
CA PHE A 105 11.12 -6.52 -3.12
C PHE A 105 11.61 -7.97 -3.18
N ALA A 106 10.78 -8.94 -2.78
CA ALA A 106 11.18 -10.35 -2.70
C ALA A 106 10.88 -11.12 -3.99
N VAL A 107 9.85 -10.71 -4.75
CA VAL A 107 9.41 -11.42 -5.96
C VAL A 107 9.82 -10.68 -7.23
N LEU A 108 9.32 -9.46 -7.41
CA LEU A 108 9.45 -8.74 -8.67
C LEU A 108 10.87 -8.25 -8.90
N ARG A 109 11.54 -7.67 -7.90
CA ARG A 109 12.91 -7.16 -8.03
C ARG A 109 13.93 -8.20 -8.53
N PRO A 110 14.02 -9.43 -7.98
CA PRO A 110 14.96 -10.44 -8.49
C PRO A 110 14.53 -11.05 -9.83
N SER A 111 13.23 -11.08 -10.14
CA SER A 111 12.70 -11.69 -11.37
C SER A 111 12.83 -10.75 -12.57
N VAL A 112 14.05 -10.58 -13.10
CA VAL A 112 14.33 -9.64 -14.20
C VAL A 112 13.56 -9.99 -15.48
N GLU A 113 13.27 -11.26 -15.71
CA GLU A 113 12.60 -11.77 -16.91
C GLU A 113 11.13 -11.32 -17.00
N ILE A 114 10.51 -10.97 -15.88
CA ILE A 114 9.12 -10.51 -15.86
C ILE A 114 8.98 -8.99 -15.92
N HIS A 115 10.08 -8.23 -15.79
CA HIS A 115 10.05 -6.75 -15.74
C HIS A 115 9.42 -6.12 -16.98
N GLU A 116 9.62 -6.73 -18.14
CA GLU A 116 9.09 -6.27 -19.42
C GLU A 116 7.65 -6.75 -19.69
N HIS A 117 7.11 -7.63 -18.84
CA HIS A 117 5.77 -8.16 -19.04
C HIS A 117 4.72 -7.06 -18.79
N PRO A 118 3.70 -6.90 -19.68
CA PRO A 118 2.68 -5.84 -19.54
C PRO A 118 1.93 -5.85 -18.21
N ILE A 119 1.88 -7.00 -17.53
CA ILE A 119 1.26 -7.11 -16.22
C ILE A 119 1.95 -6.23 -15.16
N VAL A 120 3.27 -6.00 -15.28
CA VAL A 120 4.01 -5.16 -14.34
C VAL A 120 3.57 -3.71 -14.45
N TYR A 121 3.35 -3.25 -15.69
CA TYR A 121 2.75 -1.93 -15.93
C TYR A 121 1.36 -1.82 -15.29
N VAL A 122 0.49 -2.83 -15.49
CA VAL A 122 -0.86 -2.84 -14.90
C VAL A 122 -0.78 -2.82 -13.37
N LEU A 123 0.08 -3.65 -12.78
CA LEU A 123 0.30 -3.71 -11.34
C LEU A 123 0.71 -2.34 -10.79
N PHE A 124 1.73 -1.73 -11.39
CA PHE A 124 2.28 -0.44 -10.94
C PHE A 124 1.27 0.69 -11.10
N LEU A 125 0.49 0.69 -12.19
CA LEU A 125 -0.57 1.66 -12.42
C LEU A 125 -1.67 1.52 -11.38
N VAL A 126 -2.17 0.31 -11.16
CA VAL A 126 -3.26 0.05 -10.20
C VAL A 126 -2.82 0.38 -8.78
N TRP A 127 -1.63 -0.05 -8.37
CA TRP A 127 -1.07 0.30 -7.08
C TRP A 127 -1.00 1.81 -6.93
N SER A 128 -0.46 2.54 -7.92
CA SER A 128 -0.27 3.98 -7.82
C SER A 128 -1.57 4.79 -7.87
N LEU A 129 -2.57 4.36 -8.66
CA LEU A 129 -3.87 5.05 -8.75
C LEU A 129 -4.65 5.02 -7.44
N ILE A 130 -4.59 3.90 -6.69
CA ILE A 130 -5.22 3.82 -5.36
C ILE A 130 -4.62 4.89 -4.43
N GLU A 131 -3.31 5.09 -4.53
CA GLU A 131 -2.55 5.97 -3.65
C GLU A 131 -2.80 7.46 -3.92
N ILE A 132 -3.01 7.83 -5.19
CA ILE A 132 -3.33 9.21 -5.60
C ILE A 132 -4.58 9.76 -4.88
N PHE A 133 -5.57 8.91 -4.59
CA PHE A 133 -6.77 9.33 -3.86
C PHE A 133 -6.62 9.17 -2.34
N ARG A 134 -5.77 8.24 -1.89
CA ARG A 134 -5.59 7.92 -0.47
C ARG A 134 -4.87 9.02 0.29
N TYR A 135 -3.73 9.48 -0.20
CA TYR A 135 -2.92 10.46 0.53
C TYR A 135 -3.55 11.84 0.67
N PRO A 136 -4.22 12.41 -0.35
CA PRO A 136 -4.97 13.66 -0.19
C PRO A 136 -6.11 13.51 0.81
N TYR A 137 -6.80 12.36 0.82
CA TYR A 137 -7.87 12.10 1.77
C TYR A 137 -7.32 12.07 3.21
N TYR A 138 -6.17 11.43 3.43
CA TYR A 138 -5.50 11.43 4.73
C TYR A 138 -4.99 12.81 5.13
N ALA A 139 -4.44 13.59 4.21
CA ALA A 139 -4.01 14.96 4.47
C ALA A 139 -5.19 15.86 4.91
N LEU A 140 -6.31 15.85 4.20
CA LEU A 140 -7.51 16.61 4.60
C LEU A 140 -8.07 16.14 5.95
N SER A 141 -8.06 14.83 6.20
CA SER A 141 -8.51 14.28 7.49
C SER A 141 -7.65 14.76 8.66
N VAL A 142 -6.35 15.02 8.47
CA VAL A 142 -5.46 15.59 9.50
C VAL A 142 -5.81 17.04 9.81
N LEU A 143 -6.27 17.80 8.80
CA LEU A 143 -6.77 19.17 8.93
C LEU A 143 -8.19 19.26 9.49
N GLY A 144 -8.88 18.12 9.69
CA GLY A 144 -10.30 18.10 10.05
C GLY A 144 -11.22 18.60 8.94
N MET A 145 -10.74 18.61 7.69
CA MET A 145 -11.50 19.00 6.52
C MET A 145 -12.03 17.78 5.79
N GLU A 146 -13.19 17.92 5.15
CA GLU A 146 -13.79 16.86 4.33
C GLU A 146 -14.18 17.41 2.96
N ALA A 147 -13.64 16.81 1.90
CA ALA A 147 -13.99 17.13 0.51
C ALA A 147 -14.88 16.02 -0.06
N LYS A 148 -16.18 16.30 -0.28
CA LYS A 148 -17.18 15.29 -0.69
C LYS A 148 -16.73 14.46 -1.90
N THR A 149 -16.19 15.10 -2.93
CA THR A 149 -15.69 14.42 -4.16
C THR A 149 -14.53 13.47 -3.87
N LEU A 150 -13.57 13.90 -3.05
CA LEU A 150 -12.39 13.09 -2.72
C LEU A 150 -12.76 11.93 -1.79
N THR A 151 -13.64 12.16 -0.82
CA THR A 151 -14.21 11.10 0.02
C THR A 151 -14.93 10.08 -0.86
N TRP A 152 -15.76 10.52 -1.80
CA TRP A 152 -16.43 9.63 -2.75
C TRP A 152 -15.42 8.78 -3.54
N LEU A 153 -14.44 9.41 -4.20
CA LEU A 153 -13.37 8.72 -4.94
C LEU A 153 -12.64 7.70 -4.07
N ARG A 154 -12.24 8.06 -2.85
CA ARG A 154 -11.53 7.17 -1.92
C ARG A 154 -12.32 5.90 -1.58
N TYR A 155 -13.64 6.00 -1.47
CA TYR A 155 -14.50 4.89 -1.10
C TYR A 155 -15.16 4.18 -2.29
N THR A 156 -14.98 4.64 -3.52
CA THR A 156 -15.48 3.97 -4.75
C THR A 156 -14.37 3.44 -5.65
N ALA A 157 -13.18 4.04 -5.64
CA ALA A 157 -12.07 3.64 -6.52
C ALA A 157 -11.60 2.19 -6.32
N TRP A 158 -11.83 1.61 -5.13
CA TRP A 158 -11.49 0.20 -4.87
C TRP A 158 -12.29 -0.79 -5.74
N ILE A 159 -13.48 -0.41 -6.23
CA ILE A 159 -14.37 -1.32 -6.99
C ILE A 159 -13.68 -1.87 -8.24
N PRO A 160 -13.09 -1.04 -9.13
CA PRO A 160 -12.28 -1.55 -10.24
C PRO A 160 -10.85 -1.89 -9.82
N LEU A 161 -10.25 -1.11 -8.91
CA LEU A 161 -8.80 -1.21 -8.65
C LEU A 161 -8.42 -2.44 -7.82
N TYR A 162 -9.26 -2.89 -6.88
CA TYR A 162 -8.91 -4.05 -6.05
C TYR A 162 -8.93 -5.36 -6.86
N PRO A 163 -9.97 -5.67 -7.65
CA PRO A 163 -9.94 -6.84 -8.53
C PRO A 163 -8.74 -6.83 -9.48
N LEU A 164 -8.44 -5.70 -10.12
CA LEU A 164 -7.27 -5.56 -10.98
C LEU A 164 -5.94 -5.70 -10.21
N GLY A 165 -5.88 -5.17 -8.98
CA GLY A 165 -4.71 -5.29 -8.11
C GLY A 165 -4.43 -6.73 -7.75
N PHE A 166 -5.40 -7.43 -7.14
CA PHE A 166 -5.22 -8.82 -6.73
C PHE A 166 -4.97 -9.76 -7.90
N THR A 167 -5.61 -9.55 -9.06
CA THR A 167 -5.35 -10.37 -10.25
C THR A 167 -3.96 -10.13 -10.82
N SER A 168 -3.49 -8.87 -10.88
CA SER A 168 -2.13 -8.57 -11.32
C SER A 168 -1.06 -9.08 -10.35
N GLU A 169 -1.30 -8.98 -9.04
CA GLU A 169 -0.45 -9.57 -8.00
C GLU A 169 -0.31 -11.09 -8.15
N ALA A 170 -1.45 -11.80 -8.27
CA ALA A 170 -1.45 -13.25 -8.48
C ALA A 170 -0.75 -13.65 -9.79
N THR A 171 -0.92 -12.87 -10.86
CA THR A 171 -0.29 -13.13 -12.15
C THR A 171 1.23 -12.91 -12.09
N VAL A 172 1.70 -11.86 -11.41
CA VAL A 172 3.14 -11.61 -11.19
C VAL A 172 3.75 -12.74 -10.37
N LEU A 173 3.08 -13.17 -9.29
CA LEU A 173 3.52 -14.31 -8.50
C LEU A 173 3.64 -15.57 -9.36
N TRP A 174 2.60 -15.88 -10.16
CA TRP A 174 2.60 -17.06 -11.03
C TRP A 174 3.72 -17.02 -12.09
N LEU A 175 3.90 -15.88 -12.76
CA LEU A 175 4.96 -15.70 -13.77
C LEU A 175 6.38 -15.74 -13.18
N SER A 176 6.55 -15.45 -11.88
CA SER A 176 7.84 -15.51 -11.21
C SER A 176 8.29 -16.93 -10.83
N ILE A 177 7.38 -17.92 -10.81
CA ILE A 177 7.68 -19.29 -10.39
C ILE A 177 8.83 -19.92 -11.20
N PRO A 178 8.86 -19.85 -12.55
CA PRO A 178 9.96 -20.43 -13.32
C PRO A 178 11.31 -19.82 -12.98
N HIS A 179 11.38 -18.51 -12.71
CA HIS A 179 12.61 -17.82 -12.31
C HIS A 179 13.17 -18.45 -11.02
N PHE A 180 12.35 -18.56 -9.98
CA PHE A 180 12.81 -19.10 -8.69
C PHE A 180 13.10 -20.59 -8.73
N LYS A 181 12.37 -21.37 -9.54
CA LYS A 181 12.61 -22.80 -9.72
C LYS A 181 13.96 -23.08 -10.38
N ASN A 182 14.34 -22.27 -11.37
CA ASN A 182 15.58 -22.47 -12.14
C ASN A 182 16.81 -21.92 -11.41
N SER A 183 16.62 -20.88 -10.59
CA SER A 183 17.72 -20.18 -9.92
C SER A 183 18.21 -20.86 -8.63
N GLY A 184 17.45 -21.81 -8.07
CA GLY A 184 17.76 -22.45 -6.78
C GLY A 184 17.70 -21.50 -5.57
N TYR A 185 17.09 -20.32 -5.70
CA TYR A 185 17.02 -19.32 -4.63
C TYR A 185 16.27 -19.88 -3.40
N PHE A 186 16.91 -19.82 -2.23
CA PHE A 186 16.38 -20.20 -0.93
C PHE A 186 15.81 -21.63 -0.86
N GLN A 187 16.52 -22.61 -1.41
CA GLN A 187 16.21 -24.02 -1.17
C GLN A 187 16.87 -24.47 0.14
N PHE A 188 16.07 -24.63 1.19
CA PHE A 188 16.49 -25.32 2.41
C PHE A 188 15.98 -26.75 2.36
N ASP A 189 16.89 -27.69 2.10
CA ASP A 189 16.57 -29.12 2.18
C ASP A 189 16.47 -29.53 3.65
N LEU A 190 15.25 -29.81 4.08
CA LEU A 190 14.97 -30.34 5.41
C LEU A 190 15.07 -31.88 5.34
N PRO A 191 15.80 -32.53 6.26
CA PRO A 191 15.80 -33.98 6.37
C PRO A 191 14.49 -34.42 7.06
N ASN A 192 13.38 -34.46 6.31
CA ASN A 192 12.08 -34.86 6.84
C ASN A 192 11.48 -36.00 6.00
N PRO A 193 10.98 -37.10 6.62
CA PRO A 193 10.29 -38.20 5.93
C PRO A 193 9.06 -37.79 5.09
N LEU A 194 8.53 -36.57 5.26
CA LEU A 194 7.44 -36.01 4.44
C LEU A 194 7.92 -35.26 3.18
N ASN A 195 9.23 -35.23 2.89
CA ASN A 195 9.83 -34.60 1.71
C ASN A 195 9.45 -33.11 1.53
N PHE A 196 9.21 -32.41 2.63
CA PHE A 196 8.82 -31.00 2.64
C PHE A 196 10.09 -30.13 2.72
N SER A 197 10.60 -29.67 1.58
CA SER A 197 11.62 -28.61 1.53
C SER A 197 10.92 -27.25 1.55
N PHE A 198 11.28 -26.37 2.48
CA PHE A 198 10.81 -24.98 2.47
C PHE A 198 11.63 -24.21 1.44
N ASP A 199 11.07 -24.06 0.24
CA ASP A 199 11.63 -23.22 -0.81
C ASP A 199 10.76 -21.98 -1.07
N LEU A 200 11.36 -20.95 -1.67
CA LEU A 200 10.66 -19.71 -2.02
C LEU A 200 9.47 -19.97 -2.97
N VAL A 201 9.55 -21.02 -3.79
CA VAL A 201 8.45 -21.43 -4.69
C VAL A 201 7.24 -21.92 -3.89
N SER A 202 7.43 -22.69 -2.83
CA SER A 202 6.35 -23.11 -1.92
C SER A 202 5.69 -21.90 -1.24
N LEU A 203 6.47 -20.90 -0.84
CA LEU A 203 5.93 -19.64 -0.29
C LEU A 203 5.12 -18.85 -1.33
N ILE A 204 5.56 -18.82 -2.59
CA ILE A 204 4.82 -18.20 -3.69
C ILE A 204 3.49 -18.93 -3.94
N TRP A 205 3.47 -20.27 -3.91
CA TRP A 205 2.23 -21.04 -4.03
C TRP A 205 1.27 -20.76 -2.88
N ILE A 206 1.76 -20.73 -1.63
CA ILE A 206 0.96 -20.35 -0.47
C ILE A 206 0.40 -18.93 -0.67
N ALA A 207 1.22 -17.97 -1.11
CA ALA A 207 0.78 -16.61 -1.37
C ALA A 207 -0.33 -16.56 -2.43
N ILE A 208 -0.20 -17.26 -3.55
CA ILE A 208 -1.23 -17.37 -4.59
C ILE A 208 -2.53 -17.94 -4.01
N CYS A 209 -2.46 -19.00 -3.21
CA CYS A 209 -3.63 -19.57 -2.53
C CYS A 209 -4.27 -18.61 -1.52
N CYS A 210 -3.47 -17.75 -0.88
CA CYS A 210 -3.94 -16.75 0.07
C CYS A 210 -4.53 -15.49 -0.60
N VAL A 211 -4.20 -15.18 -1.86
CA VAL A 211 -4.71 -13.97 -2.54
C VAL A 211 -6.25 -13.94 -2.60
N PRO A 212 -6.98 -14.99 -3.05
CA PRO A 212 -8.44 -14.96 -3.09
C PRO A 212 -9.13 -14.72 -1.72
N PRO A 213 -8.78 -15.43 -0.62
CA PRO A 213 -9.41 -15.16 0.67
C PRO A 213 -9.04 -13.78 1.22
N ILE A 214 -7.79 -13.31 1.04
CA ILE A 214 -7.39 -11.95 1.43
C ILE A 214 -8.20 -10.91 0.65
N ALA A 215 -8.30 -11.06 -0.67
CA ALA A 215 -9.08 -10.19 -1.54
C ALA A 215 -10.54 -10.10 -1.09
N PHE A 216 -11.16 -11.24 -0.78
CA PHE A 216 -12.53 -11.28 -0.30
C PHE A 216 -12.73 -10.51 1.02
N VAL A 217 -11.83 -10.69 1.99
CA VAL A 217 -11.88 -9.99 3.28
C VAL A 217 -11.71 -8.48 3.10
N GLU A 218 -10.71 -8.07 2.33
CA GLU A 218 -10.40 -6.65 2.07
C GLU A 218 -11.53 -5.96 1.29
N MET A 219 -12.07 -6.59 0.26
CA MET A 219 -13.20 -6.06 -0.51
C MET A 219 -14.47 -5.96 0.35
N ARG A 220 -14.76 -6.96 1.18
CA ARG A 220 -15.90 -6.90 2.13
C ARG A 220 -15.72 -5.77 3.14
N HIS A 221 -14.50 -5.57 3.63
CA HIS A 221 -14.18 -4.49 4.54
C HIS A 221 -14.41 -3.12 3.88
N MET A 222 -13.85 -2.92 2.69
CA MET A 222 -14.01 -1.70 1.90
C MET A 222 -15.47 -1.42 1.55
N TYR A 223 -16.25 -2.45 1.21
CA TYR A 223 -17.68 -2.31 0.96
C TYR A 223 -18.44 -1.84 2.20
N SER A 224 -18.13 -2.40 3.38
CA SER A 224 -18.73 -1.96 4.65
C SER A 224 -18.39 -0.50 4.96
N GLN A 225 -17.13 -0.10 4.78
CA GLN A 225 -16.69 1.27 4.98
C GLN A 225 -17.37 2.25 4.01
N MET A 226 -17.45 1.88 2.72
CA MET A 226 -18.11 2.66 1.68
C MET A 226 -19.58 2.91 2.04
N LYS A 227 -20.34 1.87 2.42
CA LYS A 227 -21.74 2.03 2.83
C LYS A 227 -21.91 3.03 3.95
N LYS A 228 -21.09 2.92 5.00
CA LYS A 228 -21.14 3.81 6.17
C LYS A 228 -20.82 5.26 5.79
N ARG A 229 -19.79 5.48 4.98
CA ARG A 229 -19.30 6.82 4.63
C ARG A 229 -20.18 7.51 3.60
N LEU A 230 -20.61 6.79 2.57
CA LEU A 230 -21.53 7.35 1.56
C LEU A 230 -22.92 7.64 2.14
N ALA A 231 -23.40 6.87 3.12
CA ALA A 231 -24.63 7.20 3.82
C ALA A 231 -24.51 8.54 4.58
N LYS A 232 -23.40 8.75 5.30
CA LYS A 232 -23.12 10.01 6.01
C LYS A 232 -23.03 11.21 5.06
N LEU A 233 -22.37 11.04 3.91
CA LEU A 233 -22.27 12.10 2.90
C LEU A 233 -23.61 12.49 2.27
N LYS A 234 -24.60 11.59 2.24
CA LYS A 234 -25.95 11.88 1.73
C LYS A 234 -26.83 12.60 2.76
N SER A 235 -26.53 12.46 4.05
CA SER A 235 -27.25 13.14 5.13
C SER A 235 -26.76 14.56 5.42
N GLU A 236 -25.68 15.01 4.78
CA GLU A 236 -25.05 16.34 4.89
C GLU A 236 -25.20 17.15 3.60
#